data_AF-G8C3R1-F1
#
_entry.id   AF-G8C3R1-F1
#
_cell.length_a   1.000
_cell.length_b   1.000
_cell.length_c   1.000
_cell.angle_alpha   90.00
_cell.angle_beta   90.00
_cell.angle_gamma   90.00
#
_symmetry.space_group_name_H-M   'P 1'
#
loop_
_entity.id
_entity.type
_entity.pdbx_description
1 polymer ?
#
loop_
_entity_poly.entity_id
_entity_poly.type
_entity_poly.pdbx_seq_one_letter_code
_entity_poly.pdbx_strand_id
1 'polypeptide(L)'
;MIPVFKGCLGLCALAGISSAVAVPVTMSTQKGYSTSDYDSGSTSEVQLVSDSTSTVAASQNPITVVECNTSTSGVRSAISFGAVNVKEVCWEGSSTSGEKDNLQEFLGKAWLSATSWAKLNENKWATYCYTRDSESDDSATENRTLWKGNRDECNGVEYVALSQTENSAFVKKELKSGSNNTLFFCESNCWQGNTFNLTTAQSQNVTENTGSWAELKFWNSSSAVTLQS
;
A
#
# COMPACT_ATOMS: atom_id res chain seq x y z
N MET A 1 25.28 -10.10 -63.89
CA MET A 1 25.66 -9.65 -62.54
C MET A 1 25.67 -10.88 -61.63
N ILE A 2 26.67 -11.01 -60.76
CA ILE A 2 26.97 -12.26 -60.01
C ILE A 2 26.35 -12.19 -58.60
N PRO A 3 25.68 -13.25 -58.09
CA PRO A 3 25.00 -13.23 -56.80
C PRO A 3 25.86 -13.79 -55.65
N VAL A 4 25.90 -13.06 -54.52
CA VAL A 4 26.63 -13.38 -53.26
C VAL A 4 25.86 -12.70 -52.11
N PHE A 5 25.46 -13.33 -50.99
CA PHE A 5 25.48 -14.74 -50.55
C PHE A 5 24.32 -15.00 -49.53
N LYS A 6 24.37 -16.09 -48.75
CA LYS A 6 23.59 -16.34 -47.52
C LYS A 6 24.51 -16.96 -46.45
N GLY A 7 24.21 -16.77 -45.16
CA GLY A 7 24.85 -17.44 -44.02
C GLY A 7 25.68 -16.49 -43.13
N CYS A 8 25.79 -16.68 -41.82
CA CYS A 8 25.42 -17.85 -40.98
C CYS A 8 24.78 -17.44 -39.64
N LEU A 9 24.03 -18.36 -39.03
CA LEU A 9 23.60 -18.23 -37.62
C LEU A 9 24.82 -18.35 -36.70
N GLY A 10 24.92 -17.45 -35.71
CA GLY A 10 25.84 -17.58 -34.59
C GLY A 10 25.17 -18.19 -33.37
N LEU A 11 25.42 -19.47 -33.11
CA LEU A 11 25.06 -20.13 -31.84
C LEU A 11 26.11 -19.78 -30.78
N CYS A 12 25.74 -18.98 -29.77
CA CYS A 12 26.52 -18.81 -28.55
C CYS A 12 25.79 -19.44 -27.37
N ALA A 13 26.07 -20.72 -27.12
CA ALA A 13 25.73 -21.36 -25.85
C ALA A 13 26.73 -20.88 -24.78
N LEU A 14 26.24 -20.23 -23.72
CA LEU A 14 27.01 -20.00 -22.50
C LEU A 14 26.34 -20.73 -21.34
N ALA A 15 27.08 -21.66 -20.75
CA ALA A 15 26.64 -22.42 -19.59
C ALA A 15 26.64 -21.52 -18.34
N GLY A 16 25.45 -21.20 -17.84
CA GLY A 16 25.26 -20.56 -16.53
C GLY A 16 25.31 -21.60 -15.41
N ILE A 17 26.42 -21.65 -14.70
CA ILE A 17 26.67 -22.56 -13.56
C ILE A 17 25.68 -22.39 -12.41
N SER A 18 25.39 -23.51 -11.75
CA SER A 18 24.43 -23.66 -10.65
C SER A 18 24.70 -22.76 -9.44
N SER A 19 23.63 -22.21 -8.88
CA SER A 19 23.54 -21.77 -7.48
C SER A 19 22.25 -22.27 -6.84
N ALA A 20 22.19 -23.58 -6.59
CA ALA A 20 21.13 -24.19 -5.79
C ALA A 20 21.31 -23.78 -4.31
N VAL A 21 20.58 -22.74 -3.89
CA VAL A 21 20.46 -22.38 -2.48
C VAL A 21 19.50 -23.36 -1.79
N ALA A 22 20.07 -24.26 -0.99
CA ALA A 22 19.29 -25.17 -0.15
C ALA A 22 18.61 -24.38 0.97
N VAL A 23 17.29 -24.16 0.85
CA VAL A 23 16.49 -23.65 1.96
C VAL A 23 16.21 -24.83 2.90
N PRO A 24 16.59 -24.76 4.19
CA PRO A 24 16.29 -25.83 5.13
C PRO A 24 14.79 -25.88 5.42
N VAL A 25 14.16 -27.00 5.08
CA VAL A 25 12.79 -27.31 5.52
C VAL A 25 12.84 -27.67 7.00
N THR A 26 12.51 -26.70 7.87
CA THR A 26 12.33 -26.97 9.30
C THR A 26 11.01 -27.69 9.54
N MET A 27 11.04 -29.02 9.47
CA MET A 27 9.99 -29.87 10.03
C MET A 27 10.03 -29.77 11.56
N SER A 28 9.21 -28.88 12.13
CA SER A 28 8.89 -28.89 13.56
C SER A 28 7.94 -30.06 13.88
N THR A 29 8.50 -31.26 14.02
CA THR A 29 7.80 -32.41 14.60
C THR A 29 7.57 -32.20 16.09
N GLN A 30 6.42 -31.64 16.48
CA GLN A 30 5.97 -31.72 17.88
C GLN A 30 4.99 -32.88 18.07
N LYS A 31 5.58 -34.07 18.25
CA LYS A 31 4.88 -35.28 18.71
C LYS A 31 4.58 -35.12 20.21
N GLY A 32 3.49 -34.44 20.55
CA GLY A 32 2.97 -34.32 21.92
C GLY A 32 1.75 -35.21 22.12
N TYR A 33 1.96 -36.47 22.49
CA TYR A 33 0.88 -37.38 22.86
C TYR A 33 0.62 -37.23 24.37
N SER A 34 -0.52 -36.63 24.74
CA SER A 34 -1.04 -36.67 26.10
C SER A 34 -2.57 -36.71 26.07
N THR A 35 -3.10 -37.93 26.05
CA THR A 35 -4.43 -38.24 26.56
C THR A 35 -4.54 -37.80 28.02
N SER A 36 -5.63 -37.10 28.37
CA SER A 36 -6.21 -37.18 29.71
C SER A 36 -7.70 -36.88 29.64
N ASP A 37 -8.46 -37.62 30.43
CA ASP A 37 -9.92 -37.63 30.42
C ASP A 37 -10.55 -36.33 30.91
N TYR A 38 -11.79 -36.12 30.48
CA TYR A 38 -12.66 -35.03 30.92
C TYR A 38 -13.44 -35.49 32.16
N ASP A 39 -13.00 -35.12 33.37
CA ASP A 39 -13.89 -35.17 34.54
C ASP A 39 -13.67 -34.02 35.53
N SER A 40 -14.80 -33.44 35.93
CA SER A 40 -15.12 -32.65 37.12
C SER A 40 -14.02 -31.97 37.92
N GLY A 41 -13.80 -30.68 37.59
CA GLY A 41 -14.01 -29.57 38.51
C GLY A 41 -13.40 -29.59 39.93
N SER A 42 -12.41 -28.72 40.15
CA SER A 42 -12.30 -27.96 41.40
C SER A 42 -11.57 -26.63 41.18
N THR A 43 -11.91 -25.65 42.01
CA THR A 43 -11.37 -24.29 42.00
C THR A 43 -9.93 -24.20 42.52
N SER A 44 -9.05 -23.51 41.80
CA SER A 44 -7.93 -22.75 42.37
C SER A 44 -7.29 -21.81 41.34
N GLU A 45 -6.72 -20.71 41.84
CA GLU A 45 -6.16 -19.62 41.04
C GLU A 45 -4.98 -20.07 40.18
N VAL A 46 -5.01 -19.78 38.88
CA VAL A 46 -3.84 -19.97 38.00
C VAL A 46 -3.26 -18.61 37.63
N GLN A 47 -2.12 -18.34 38.25
CA GLN A 47 -1.23 -17.22 37.96
C GLN A 47 -0.73 -17.34 36.52
N LEU A 48 -1.24 -16.49 35.61
CA LEU A 48 -0.77 -16.44 34.21
C LEU A 48 0.66 -15.91 34.16
N VAL A 49 1.63 -16.82 34.07
CA VAL A 49 3.02 -16.50 33.76
C VAL A 49 3.07 -16.08 32.29
N SER A 50 3.33 -14.80 32.05
CA SER A 50 3.48 -14.22 30.72
C SER A 50 4.75 -14.72 30.05
N ASP A 51 4.65 -15.83 29.31
CA ASP A 51 5.76 -16.37 28.54
C ASP A 51 6.09 -15.43 27.37
N SER A 52 7.05 -14.54 27.62
CA SER A 52 7.33 -13.35 26.82
C SER A 52 8.19 -13.71 25.62
N THR A 53 7.63 -14.47 24.68
CA THR A 53 8.23 -14.70 23.36
C THR A 53 7.96 -13.49 22.48
N SER A 54 8.69 -12.40 22.76
CA SER A 54 8.61 -11.15 22.02
C SER A 54 9.13 -11.32 20.59
N THR A 55 8.28 -11.79 19.68
CA THR A 55 8.34 -11.30 18.30
C THR A 55 8.15 -9.79 18.38
N VAL A 56 9.22 -9.05 18.10
CA VAL A 56 9.19 -7.59 18.06
C VAL A 56 8.46 -7.16 16.80
N ALA A 57 7.14 -7.34 16.78
CA ALA A 57 6.25 -6.38 16.17
C ALA A 57 6.52 -5.08 16.94
N ALA A 58 7.42 -4.26 16.39
CA ALA A 58 7.68 -2.93 16.92
C ALA A 58 6.33 -2.24 17.01
N SER A 59 5.92 -1.87 18.23
CA SER A 59 4.71 -1.08 18.47
C SER A 59 4.97 0.31 17.89
N GLN A 60 4.84 0.42 16.57
CA GLN A 60 4.88 1.66 15.84
C GLN A 60 3.66 2.43 16.32
N ASN A 61 3.90 3.44 17.16
CA ASN A 61 2.83 4.29 17.68
C ASN A 61 2.00 4.79 16.50
N PRO A 62 0.66 4.73 16.58
CA PRO A 62 -0.20 5.16 15.48
C PRO A 62 0.14 6.62 15.13
N ILE A 63 0.34 6.87 13.83
CA ILE A 63 0.68 8.20 13.33
C ILE A 63 -0.63 8.97 13.13
N THR A 64 -0.73 10.11 13.78
CA THR A 64 -1.87 11.01 13.62
C THR A 64 -1.70 11.81 12.32
N VAL A 65 -2.65 11.69 11.41
CA VAL A 65 -2.65 12.42 10.13
C VAL A 65 -3.85 13.36 10.08
N VAL A 66 -3.59 14.66 10.00
CA VAL A 66 -4.62 15.73 10.03
C VAL A 66 -4.50 16.67 8.83
N GLU A 67 -5.58 17.34 8.45
CA GLU A 67 -5.48 18.43 7.47
C GLU A 67 -4.67 19.60 8.08
N CYS A 68 -3.75 20.18 7.30
CA CYS A 68 -2.94 21.30 7.76
C CYS A 68 -3.78 22.55 8.02
N ASN A 69 -3.71 23.07 9.25
CA ASN A 69 -4.37 24.32 9.61
C ASN A 69 -3.68 25.52 8.92
N THR A 70 -4.27 26.06 7.85
CA THR A 70 -3.72 27.22 7.11
C THR A 70 -3.56 28.49 7.94
N SER A 71 -4.16 28.57 9.13
CA SER A 71 -4.04 29.71 10.05
C SER A 71 -2.79 29.68 10.95
N THR A 72 -2.03 28.58 10.99
CA THR A 72 -0.79 28.50 11.79
C THR A 72 0.44 28.80 10.94
N SER A 73 0.96 30.03 11.05
CA SER A 73 2.17 30.54 10.37
C SER A 73 3.51 29.94 10.88
N GLY A 74 3.50 28.68 11.30
CA GLY A 74 4.71 27.96 11.70
C GLY A 74 5.54 27.53 10.50
N VAL A 75 6.87 27.44 10.69
CA VAL A 75 7.75 26.86 9.65
C VAL A 75 7.48 25.37 9.55
N ARG A 76 6.87 24.96 8.43
CA ARG A 76 6.64 23.56 8.09
C ARG A 76 7.76 23.02 7.20
N SER A 77 8.26 21.84 7.53
CA SER A 77 9.19 21.09 6.68
C SER A 77 8.43 20.03 5.90
N ALA A 78 8.57 20.03 4.57
CA ALA A 78 7.95 19.02 3.71
C ALA A 78 8.55 17.64 4.03
N ILE A 79 7.71 16.62 4.07
CA ILE A 79 8.12 15.23 4.29
C ILE A 79 7.56 14.32 3.20
N SER A 80 8.23 13.21 2.95
CA SER A 80 7.71 12.16 2.06
C SER A 80 6.67 11.30 2.79
N PHE A 81 5.70 10.77 2.04
CA PHE A 81 4.75 9.81 2.59
C PHE A 81 5.48 8.55 3.08
N GLY A 82 5.13 8.07 4.27
CA GLY A 82 5.86 6.96 4.92
C GLY A 82 7.16 7.36 5.61
N ALA A 83 7.44 8.66 5.79
CA ALA A 83 8.59 9.10 6.58
C ALA A 83 8.57 8.50 7.99
N VAL A 84 9.72 7.99 8.45
CA VAL A 84 9.90 7.39 9.77
C VAL A 84 10.13 8.45 10.86
N ASN A 85 9.93 8.07 12.12
CA ASN A 85 10.14 8.92 13.31
C ASN A 85 9.25 10.17 13.40
N VAL A 86 8.17 10.24 12.62
CA VAL A 86 7.09 11.23 12.78
C VAL A 86 6.01 10.67 13.72
N LYS A 87 5.38 11.55 14.52
CA LYS A 87 4.22 11.20 15.38
C LYS A 87 2.92 11.81 14.84
N GLU A 88 3.02 13.02 14.32
CA GLU A 88 1.93 13.78 13.77
C GLU A 88 2.36 14.38 12.43
N VAL A 89 1.52 14.21 11.43
CA VAL A 89 1.71 14.72 10.08
C VAL A 89 0.50 15.56 9.75
N CYS A 90 0.71 16.74 9.16
CA CYS A 90 -0.37 17.44 8.51
C CYS A 90 -0.27 17.29 6.98
N TRP A 91 -1.41 17.20 6.31
CA TRP A 91 -1.50 17.09 4.85
C TRP A 91 -2.24 18.26 4.22
N GLU A 92 -1.89 18.58 2.98
CA GLU A 92 -2.51 19.60 2.14
C GLU A 92 -2.90 18.99 0.79
N GLY A 93 -4.11 19.28 0.33
CA GLY A 93 -4.68 18.83 -0.93
C GLY A 93 -6.10 19.37 -1.09
N SER A 94 -6.66 19.34 -2.30
CA SER A 94 -8.04 19.75 -2.52
C SER A 94 -9.01 18.62 -2.15
N SER A 95 -9.41 18.55 -0.89
CA SER A 95 -10.63 17.84 -0.48
C SER A 95 -11.75 18.82 -0.19
N THR A 96 -12.94 18.57 -0.71
CA THR A 96 -14.17 19.03 -0.09
C THR A 96 -14.44 18.21 1.18
N SER A 97 -15.28 18.74 2.07
CA SER A 97 -15.36 18.28 3.46
C SER A 97 -15.98 16.89 3.67
N GLY A 98 -16.52 16.26 2.62
CA GLY A 98 -17.31 15.02 2.75
C GLY A 98 -16.49 13.76 3.08
N GLU A 99 -15.30 13.61 2.48
CA GLU A 99 -14.47 12.40 2.59
C GLU A 99 -13.19 12.62 3.44
N LYS A 100 -13.06 13.80 4.06
CA LYS A 100 -11.90 14.22 4.86
C LYS A 100 -11.55 13.25 5.99
N ASP A 101 -12.54 12.79 6.75
CA ASP A 101 -12.32 11.94 7.92
C ASP A 101 -11.90 10.51 7.47
N ASN A 102 -12.53 9.98 6.42
CA ASN A 102 -12.14 8.70 5.80
C ASN A 102 -10.71 8.77 5.23
N LEU A 103 -10.35 9.88 4.58
CA LEU A 103 -9.01 10.14 4.07
C LEU A 103 -7.97 10.21 5.20
N GLN A 104 -8.26 10.89 6.31
CA GLN A 104 -7.37 10.97 7.46
C GLN A 104 -7.17 9.59 8.13
N GLU A 105 -8.25 8.84 8.35
CA GLU A 105 -8.18 7.47 8.90
C GLU A 105 -7.36 6.55 7.99
N PHE A 106 -7.59 6.64 6.67
CA PHE A 106 -6.83 5.88 5.67
C PHE A 106 -5.35 6.24 5.68
N LEU A 107 -5.02 7.53 5.56
CA LEU A 107 -3.62 7.98 5.51
C LEU A 107 -2.84 7.61 6.77
N GLY A 108 -3.48 7.66 7.95
CA GLY A 108 -2.86 7.24 9.21
C GLY A 108 -2.45 5.77 9.23
N LYS A 109 -3.32 4.86 8.77
CA LYS A 109 -2.97 3.43 8.64
C LYS A 109 -1.99 3.19 7.49
N ALA A 110 -2.22 3.81 6.34
CA ALA A 110 -1.42 3.66 5.14
C ALA A 110 0.02 4.18 5.28
N TRP A 111 0.27 5.09 6.23
CA TRP A 111 1.62 5.60 6.52
C TRP A 111 2.59 4.49 6.95
N LEU A 112 2.10 3.54 7.77
CA LEU A 112 2.90 2.40 8.25
C LEU A 112 3.05 1.31 7.18
N SER A 113 2.18 1.33 6.16
CA SER A 113 2.20 0.42 5.00
C SER A 113 2.56 1.16 3.70
N ALA A 114 3.50 2.10 3.78
CA ALA A 114 3.85 2.94 2.63
C ALA A 114 4.39 2.16 1.42
N THR A 115 4.98 0.97 1.63
CA THR A 115 5.48 0.08 0.58
C THR A 115 4.34 -0.48 -0.29
N SER A 116 3.30 -1.06 0.30
CA SER A 116 2.13 -1.57 -0.44
C SER A 116 0.84 -1.46 0.38
N TRP A 117 -0.23 -1.10 -0.32
CA TRP A 117 -1.59 -0.99 0.18
C TRP A 117 -2.44 -2.24 -0.09
N ALA A 118 -1.91 -3.22 -0.85
CA ALA A 118 -2.61 -4.46 -1.21
C ALA A 118 -3.33 -5.17 -0.05
N LYS A 119 -2.79 -5.04 1.17
CA LYS A 119 -3.29 -5.64 2.43
C LYS A 119 -4.10 -4.70 3.32
N LEU A 120 -4.34 -3.45 2.91
CA LEU A 120 -5.19 -2.45 3.59
C LEU A 120 -6.67 -2.56 3.20
N ASN A 121 -7.07 -3.63 2.51
CA ASN A 121 -8.45 -3.90 2.15
C ASN A 121 -9.26 -4.22 3.42
N GLU A 122 -10.09 -3.29 3.84
CA GLU A 122 -10.88 -3.34 5.08
C GLU A 122 -12.38 -3.16 4.76
N ASN A 123 -13.25 -3.39 5.75
CA ASN A 123 -14.71 -3.20 5.61
C ASN A 123 -15.12 -1.77 5.16
N LYS A 124 -14.22 -0.78 5.24
CA LYS A 124 -14.43 0.59 4.73
C LYS A 124 -13.84 0.85 3.34
N TRP A 125 -12.72 0.20 3.00
CA TRP A 125 -11.86 0.60 1.90
C TRP A 125 -11.55 -0.56 0.95
N ALA A 126 -11.69 -0.32 -0.35
CA ALA A 126 -11.31 -1.30 -1.37
C ALA A 126 -10.02 -0.84 -2.06
N THR A 127 -8.94 -1.59 -1.87
CA THR A 127 -7.70 -1.38 -2.63
C THR A 127 -7.83 -1.98 -4.03
N TYR A 128 -7.21 -1.34 -5.01
CA TYR A 128 -7.05 -1.80 -6.38
C TYR A 128 -5.61 -1.57 -6.84
N CYS A 129 -5.12 -2.43 -7.71
CA CYS A 129 -3.74 -2.40 -8.17
C CYS A 129 -3.66 -2.45 -9.70
N TYR A 130 -2.84 -1.57 -10.25
CA TYR A 130 -2.38 -1.63 -11.63
C TYR A 130 -1.06 -2.41 -11.66
N THR A 131 -1.09 -3.64 -12.16
CA THR A 131 0.12 -4.44 -12.40
C THR A 131 0.82 -3.97 -13.66
N ARG A 132 2.06 -3.48 -13.51
CA ARG A 132 2.93 -3.07 -14.63
C ARG A 132 3.70 -4.23 -15.28
N ASP A 133 3.74 -5.40 -14.64
CA ASP A 133 4.63 -6.51 -15.01
C ASP A 133 3.86 -7.76 -15.47
N SER A 134 3.50 -7.84 -16.76
CA SER A 134 3.33 -9.13 -17.47
C SER A 134 3.04 -8.98 -18.96
N GLU A 135 2.41 -7.88 -19.38
CA GLU A 135 2.20 -7.56 -20.79
C GLU A 135 3.08 -6.38 -21.16
N SER A 136 3.99 -6.59 -22.12
CA SER A 136 4.83 -5.56 -22.72
C SER A 136 4.01 -4.72 -23.70
N ASP A 137 2.94 -4.12 -23.19
CA ASP A 137 2.10 -3.25 -23.99
C ASP A 137 2.74 -1.86 -24.00
N ASP A 138 3.68 -1.67 -24.94
CA ASP A 138 4.28 -0.37 -25.29
C ASP A 138 3.23 0.64 -25.82
N SER A 139 1.97 0.22 -25.92
CA SER A 139 0.83 1.09 -26.16
C SER A 139 0.62 2.04 -24.98
N ALA A 140 0.91 3.32 -25.22
CA ALA A 140 0.49 4.44 -24.36
C ALA A 140 -1.04 4.68 -24.40
N THR A 141 -1.84 3.62 -24.47
CA THR A 141 -3.30 3.68 -24.41
C THR A 141 -3.76 4.05 -23.01
N GLU A 142 -4.69 4.99 -22.95
CA GLU A 142 -5.20 5.61 -21.72
C GLU A 142 -6.05 4.65 -20.86
N ASN A 143 -6.20 3.39 -21.27
CA ASN A 143 -7.05 2.39 -20.64
C ASN A 143 -6.20 1.38 -19.85
N ARG A 144 -6.40 1.34 -18.52
CA ARG A 144 -5.66 0.51 -17.57
C ARG A 144 -6.59 -0.53 -16.94
N THR A 145 -6.15 -1.79 -16.88
CA THR A 145 -6.84 -2.82 -16.09
C THR A 145 -6.46 -2.69 -14.62
N LEU A 146 -7.41 -2.36 -13.75
CA LEU A 146 -7.23 -2.40 -12.30
C LEU A 146 -7.77 -3.70 -11.72
N TRP A 147 -6.99 -4.31 -10.83
CA TRP A 147 -7.32 -5.57 -10.16
C TRP A 147 -7.64 -5.31 -8.69
N LYS A 148 -8.74 -5.85 -8.16
CA LYS A 148 -9.12 -5.67 -6.75
C LYS A 148 -8.09 -6.34 -5.84
N GLY A 149 -7.65 -5.60 -4.81
CA GLY A 149 -6.57 -5.96 -3.91
C GLY A 149 -6.92 -7.16 -3.04
N ASN A 150 -6.35 -8.32 -3.37
CA ASN A 150 -6.39 -9.55 -2.58
C ASN A 150 -5.11 -10.39 -2.74
N ARG A 151 -4.03 -9.77 -3.24
CA ARG A 151 -2.72 -10.40 -3.50
C ARG A 151 -1.70 -9.91 -2.48
N ASP A 152 -0.60 -10.65 -2.34
CA ASP A 152 0.42 -10.31 -1.35
C ASP A 152 1.15 -8.99 -1.64
N GLU A 153 1.31 -8.65 -2.92
CA GLU A 153 2.07 -7.49 -3.40
C GLU A 153 1.38 -6.87 -4.63
N CYS A 154 1.62 -5.58 -4.86
CA CYS A 154 1.15 -4.84 -6.02
C CYS A 154 2.26 -4.01 -6.67
N ASN A 155 2.60 -4.34 -7.91
CA ASN A 155 3.70 -3.71 -8.65
C ASN A 155 3.21 -2.57 -9.54
N GLY A 156 3.38 -1.33 -9.10
CA GLY A 156 3.13 -0.14 -9.91
C GLY A 156 2.31 0.91 -9.20
N VAL A 157 1.08 1.11 -9.67
CA VAL A 157 0.15 2.12 -9.13
C VAL A 157 -0.90 1.43 -8.28
N GLU A 158 -1.07 1.89 -7.05
CA GLU A 158 -2.12 1.42 -6.13
C GLU A 158 -3.18 2.50 -5.98
N TYR A 159 -4.44 2.09 -5.92
CA TYR A 159 -5.61 2.95 -5.73
C TYR A 159 -6.42 2.43 -4.55
N VAL A 160 -7.08 3.30 -3.81
CA VAL A 160 -7.98 2.93 -2.71
C VAL A 160 -9.25 3.76 -2.82
N ALA A 161 -10.39 3.09 -2.91
CA ALA A 161 -11.69 3.71 -2.70
C ALA A 161 -11.92 3.88 -1.19
N LEU A 162 -12.23 5.10 -0.74
CA LEU A 162 -12.38 5.45 0.67
C LEU A 162 -13.74 5.02 1.28
N SER A 163 -14.65 4.56 0.44
CA SER A 163 -15.97 4.07 0.79
C SER A 163 -16.42 2.99 -0.21
N GLN A 164 -17.43 2.18 0.14
CA GLN A 164 -17.92 1.10 -0.72
C GLN A 164 -19.07 1.52 -1.66
N THR A 165 -19.24 2.82 -1.92
CA THR A 165 -20.33 3.39 -2.73
C THR A 165 -19.84 3.79 -4.14
N GLU A 166 -20.71 3.74 -5.15
CA GLU A 166 -20.32 4.03 -6.55
C GLU A 166 -19.74 5.44 -6.78
N ASN A 167 -20.01 6.37 -5.85
CA ASN A 167 -19.48 7.74 -5.85
C ASN A 167 -18.31 7.93 -4.87
N SER A 168 -17.57 6.87 -4.55
CA SER A 168 -16.45 6.93 -3.61
C SER A 168 -15.33 7.84 -4.11
N ALA A 169 -14.72 8.58 -3.19
CA ALA A 169 -13.45 9.24 -3.41
C ALA A 169 -12.30 8.21 -3.47
N PHE A 170 -11.29 8.48 -4.28
CA PHE A 170 -10.13 7.63 -4.47
C PHE A 170 -8.83 8.30 -4.03
N VAL A 171 -7.96 7.52 -3.39
CA VAL A 171 -6.54 7.86 -3.21
C VAL A 171 -5.73 7.01 -4.18
N LYS A 172 -4.76 7.61 -4.87
CA LYS A 172 -3.81 6.93 -5.75
C LYS A 172 -2.38 7.10 -5.21
N LYS A 173 -1.57 6.05 -5.25
CA LYS A 173 -0.13 6.08 -4.97
C LYS A 173 0.65 5.68 -6.22
N GLU A 174 1.54 6.56 -6.65
CA GLU A 174 2.47 6.31 -7.76
C GLU A 174 3.91 6.35 -7.25
N LEU A 175 4.70 5.33 -7.60
CA LEU A 175 6.12 5.32 -7.32
C LEU A 175 6.86 6.26 -8.30
N LYS A 176 7.39 7.37 -7.78
CA LYS A 176 8.22 8.30 -8.54
C LYS A 176 9.67 7.80 -8.58
N SER A 177 10.39 8.11 -9.65
CA SER A 177 11.82 7.79 -9.80
C SER A 177 12.61 8.22 -8.56
N GLY A 178 13.36 7.29 -7.95
CA GLY A 178 14.07 7.52 -6.68
C GLY A 178 13.34 7.01 -5.42
N SER A 179 12.44 6.03 -5.57
CA SER A 179 11.77 5.31 -4.47
C SER A 179 10.80 6.13 -3.59
N ASN A 180 10.46 7.35 -3.99
CA ASN A 180 9.51 8.18 -3.27
C ASN A 180 8.10 7.98 -3.83
N ASN A 181 7.15 7.72 -2.94
CA ASN A 181 5.73 7.63 -3.28
C ASN A 181 5.12 9.02 -3.39
N THR A 182 4.52 9.34 -4.54
CA THR A 182 3.62 10.50 -4.68
C THR A 182 2.19 10.01 -4.53
N LEU A 183 1.42 10.71 -3.69
CA LEU A 183 0.01 10.41 -3.46
C LEU A 183 -0.86 11.45 -4.16
N PHE A 184 -1.99 11.01 -4.68
CA PHE A 184 -3.03 11.86 -5.24
C PHE A 184 -4.37 11.53 -4.62
N PHE A 185 -5.21 12.54 -4.45
CA PHE A 185 -6.59 12.41 -4.05
C PHE A 185 -7.50 12.86 -5.19
N CYS A 186 -8.59 12.14 -5.39
CA CYS A 186 -9.69 12.55 -6.25
C CYS A 186 -11.00 12.26 -5.54
N GLU A 187 -11.86 13.28 -5.41
CA GLU A 187 -13.12 13.15 -4.68
C GLU A 187 -14.28 12.68 -5.54
N SER A 188 -14.29 13.06 -6.82
CA SER A 188 -15.36 12.72 -7.76
C SER A 188 -14.84 12.76 -9.20
N ASN A 189 -15.52 12.05 -10.11
CA ASN A 189 -15.18 12.03 -11.54
C ASN A 189 -13.72 11.63 -11.80
N CYS A 190 -13.18 10.68 -11.02
CA CYS A 190 -11.78 10.23 -11.07
C CYS A 190 -11.43 9.41 -12.32
N TRP A 191 -12.47 8.88 -12.96
CA TRP A 191 -12.43 7.99 -14.10
C TRP A 191 -13.18 8.64 -15.26
N GLN A 192 -12.71 8.43 -16.49
CA GLN A 192 -13.41 8.84 -17.70
C GLN A 192 -14.47 7.80 -18.08
N GLY A 193 -15.67 8.25 -18.43
CA GLY A 193 -16.75 7.38 -18.92
C GLY A 193 -17.55 6.72 -17.80
N ASN A 194 -17.60 5.38 -17.80
CA ASN A 194 -18.52 4.58 -16.98
C ASN A 194 -18.23 4.68 -15.47
N THR A 195 -19.29 4.50 -14.67
CA THR A 195 -19.22 4.37 -13.21
C THR A 195 -18.28 3.22 -12.80
N PHE A 196 -17.38 3.49 -11.84
CA PHE A 196 -16.47 2.48 -11.30
C PHE A 196 -17.22 1.47 -10.44
N ASN A 197 -17.12 0.18 -10.76
CA ASN A 197 -17.86 -0.86 -10.05
C ASN A 197 -17.03 -1.39 -8.87
N LEU A 198 -17.41 -0.99 -7.64
CA LEU A 198 -16.73 -1.47 -6.42
C LEU A 198 -17.16 -2.88 -5.99
N THR A 199 -18.38 -3.29 -6.34
CA THR A 199 -19.10 -4.38 -5.67
C THR A 199 -18.81 -5.76 -6.27
N THR A 200 -18.68 -5.88 -7.59
CA THR A 200 -18.65 -7.19 -8.27
C THR A 200 -17.43 -7.45 -9.15
N ALA A 201 -16.69 -6.42 -9.57
CA ALA A 201 -15.55 -6.58 -10.47
C ALA A 201 -14.26 -7.01 -9.71
N GLN A 202 -13.76 -8.21 -10.00
CA GLN A 202 -12.40 -8.63 -9.60
C GLN A 202 -11.32 -7.86 -10.38
N SER A 203 -11.63 -7.45 -11.60
CA SER A 203 -10.85 -6.49 -12.39
C SER A 203 -11.76 -5.65 -13.30
N GLN A 204 -11.34 -4.43 -13.60
CA GLN A 204 -12.06 -3.54 -14.51
C GLN A 204 -11.11 -2.63 -15.29
N ASN A 205 -11.48 -2.34 -16.53
CA ASN A 205 -10.76 -1.44 -17.42
C ASN A 205 -11.23 0.00 -17.19
N VAL A 206 -10.29 0.89 -16.89
CA VAL A 206 -10.57 2.30 -16.55
C VAL A 206 -9.57 3.24 -17.20
N THR A 207 -10.02 4.46 -17.43
CA THR A 207 -9.16 5.56 -17.86
C THR A 207 -9.21 6.65 -16.79
N GLU A 208 -8.06 7.15 -16.35
CA GLU A 208 -8.02 8.26 -15.39
C GLU A 208 -8.54 9.56 -16.03
N ASN A 209 -9.43 10.26 -15.33
CA ASN A 209 -9.69 11.67 -15.63
C ASN A 209 -8.60 12.51 -14.94
N THR A 210 -7.48 12.69 -15.62
CA THR A 210 -6.25 13.27 -15.06
C THR A 210 -6.43 14.66 -14.43
N GLY A 211 -7.43 15.44 -14.88
CA GLY A 211 -7.76 16.74 -14.31
C GLY A 211 -8.45 16.70 -12.93
N SER A 212 -8.96 15.54 -12.50
CA SER A 212 -9.64 15.36 -11.20
C SER A 212 -8.70 14.97 -10.06
N TRP A 213 -7.44 14.64 -10.34
CA TRP A 213 -6.48 14.14 -9.36
C TRP A 213 -5.57 15.27 -8.84
N ALA A 214 -5.65 15.55 -7.54
CA ALA A 214 -4.80 16.53 -6.87
C ALA A 214 -3.69 15.85 -6.06
N GLU A 215 -2.45 16.32 -6.18
CA GLU A 215 -1.32 15.82 -5.40
C GLU A 215 -1.51 16.13 -3.90
N LEU A 216 -1.39 15.10 -3.04
CA LEU A 216 -1.35 15.26 -1.60
C LEU A 216 0.08 15.59 -1.15
N LYS A 217 0.22 16.66 -0.38
CA LYS A 217 1.50 17.12 0.19
C LYS A 217 1.49 16.92 1.69
N PHE A 218 2.65 16.56 2.24
CA PHE A 218 2.78 16.21 3.64
C PHE A 218 3.84 17.08 4.32
N TRP A 219 3.54 17.47 5.55
CA TRP A 219 4.35 18.36 6.35
C TRP A 219 4.49 17.81 7.77
N ASN A 220 5.66 17.96 8.37
CA ASN A 220 5.84 17.69 9.79
C ASN A 220 5.02 18.69 10.61
N SER A 221 4.13 18.21 11.49
CA SER A 221 3.39 19.09 12.40
C SER A 221 4.32 19.60 13.49
N SER A 222 4.87 20.80 13.28
CA SER A 222 5.91 21.39 14.12
C SER A 222 5.38 21.96 15.45
N SER A 223 4.63 21.14 16.20
CA SER A 223 4.16 21.40 17.57
C SER A 223 5.29 21.17 18.60
N ALA A 224 6.47 21.74 18.35
CA ALA A 224 7.65 21.61 19.20
C ALA A 224 8.59 22.82 19.11
N VAL A 225 8.06 24.04 19.25
CA VAL A 225 8.87 25.17 19.74
C VAL A 225 8.99 25.04 21.26
N THR A 226 9.82 24.11 21.72
CA THR A 226 10.27 24.09 23.11
C THR A 226 11.30 25.20 23.27
N LEU A 227 10.82 26.41 23.56
CA LEU A 227 11.66 27.49 24.07
C LEU A 227 12.20 27.05 25.43
N GLN A 228 13.40 26.48 25.45
CA GLN A 228 14.19 26.41 26.67
C GLN A 228 14.73 27.81 26.96
N SER A 229 14.20 28.39 28.04
CA SER A 229 14.65 29.62 28.69
C SER A 229 15.96 29.43 29.45
#